data_AF-A0A9W8QJE3-F1
#
_entry.id   AF-A0A9W8QJE3-F1
#
_cell.length_a   1.000
_cell.length_b   1.000
_cell.length_c   1.000
_cell.angle_alpha   90.00
_cell.angle_beta   90.00
_cell.angle_gamma   90.00
#
_symmetry.space_group_name_H-M   'P 1'
#
loop_
_entity.id
_entity.type
_entity.pdbx_description
1 polymer ?
#
loop_
_entity_poly.entity_id
_entity_poly.type
_entity_poly.pdbx_seq_one_letter_code
_entity_poly.pdbx_strand_id
1 'polypeptide(L)'
;MHFASIALSKDQVKLAAEASKAVDTKSTDELQMLSESGQRLFESLENAIREKLQIFSKPQKHHDDKGSVPERAPVLKRVLKLPEATNFVVRTADVVIAIPLPPLPGSERKPEIKIFAPSGIPYGWPAAAALIIPRGWSLRSIAGDSYANVMFMRFGEDIDS
;
A
#
# COMPACT_ATOMS: atom_id res chain seq x y z
N MET A 1 17.06 -0.27 -3.56
CA MET A 1 15.94 0.32 -2.80
C MET A 1 15.20 -0.83 -2.12
N HIS A 2 14.96 -0.73 -0.81
CA HIS A 2 14.21 -1.73 -0.05
C HIS A 2 12.78 -1.23 0.20
N PHE A 3 11.83 -2.13 0.43
CA PHE A 3 10.53 -1.72 0.99
C PHE A 3 10.69 -1.30 2.46
N ALA A 4 9.71 -0.59 2.98
CA ALA A 4 9.63 -0.24 4.41
C ALA A 4 8.29 -0.67 5.01
N SER A 5 8.25 -0.83 6.33
CA SER A 5 7.04 -1.20 7.07
C SER A 5 6.68 -0.17 8.13
N ILE A 6 5.38 0.01 8.35
CA ILE A 6 4.79 0.77 9.45
C ILE A 6 3.94 -0.20 10.27
N ALA A 7 4.26 -0.36 11.55
CA ALA A 7 3.45 -1.19 12.45
C ALA A 7 2.09 -0.51 12.69
N LEU A 8 1.02 -1.30 12.61
CA LEU A 8 -0.34 -0.83 12.85
C LEU A 8 -0.68 -0.91 14.33
N SER A 9 -1.38 0.12 14.83
CA SER A 9 -2.00 0.10 16.14
C SER A 9 -3.20 -0.86 16.17
N LYS A 10 -3.68 -1.21 17.37
CA LYS A 10 -4.88 -2.06 17.53
C LYS A 10 -6.11 -1.48 16.83
N ASP A 11 -6.29 -0.16 16.88
CA ASP A 11 -7.44 0.48 16.25
C ASP A 11 -7.31 0.55 14.73
N GLN A 12 -6.09 0.69 14.21
CA GLN A 12 -5.83 0.58 12.76
C GLN A 12 -6.08 -0.84 12.23
N VAL A 13 -5.75 -1.87 13.02
CA VAL A 13 -6.10 -3.27 12.68
C VAL A 13 -7.62 -3.47 12.65
N LYS A 14 -8.37 -2.86 13.58
CA LYS A 14 -9.85 -2.88 13.54
C LYS A 14 -10.40 -2.19 12.31
N LEU A 15 -9.90 -1.01 11.96
CA LEU A 15 -10.30 -0.29 10.75
C LEU A 15 -10.03 -1.10 9.47
N ALA A 16 -8.90 -1.82 9.41
CA ALA A 16 -8.62 -2.73 8.30
C ALA A 16 -9.63 -3.90 8.24
N ALA A 17 -10.01 -4.46 9.39
CA ALA A 17 -11.02 -5.52 9.45
C ALA A 17 -12.43 -5.03 9.04
N GLU A 18 -12.81 -3.82 9.43
CA GLU A 18 -14.05 -3.19 8.98
C GLU A 18 -14.02 -2.91 7.48
N ALA A 19 -12.90 -2.39 6.97
CA ALA A 19 -12.74 -2.13 5.55
C ALA A 19 -12.85 -3.41 4.72
N SER A 20 -12.32 -4.54 5.22
CA SER A 20 -12.47 -5.85 4.58
C SER A 20 -13.94 -6.23 4.37
N LYS A 21 -14.80 -6.02 5.36
CA LYS A 21 -16.24 -6.35 5.27
C LYS A 21 -16.98 -5.57 4.17
N ALA A 22 -16.45 -4.44 3.74
CA ALA A 22 -17.04 -3.59 2.71
C ALA A 22 -16.55 -3.92 1.29
N VAL A 23 -15.63 -4.88 1.13
CA VAL A 23 -15.12 -5.30 -0.18
C VAL A 23 -16.17 -6.15 -0.89
N ASP A 24 -16.55 -5.76 -2.11
CA ASP A 24 -17.38 -6.59 -2.97
C ASP A 24 -16.51 -7.65 -3.67
N THR A 25 -16.69 -8.90 -3.25
CA THR A 25 -15.97 -10.07 -3.79
C THR A 25 -16.42 -10.50 -5.17
N LYS A 26 -17.62 -10.07 -5.58
CA LYS A 26 -18.18 -10.41 -6.90
C LYS A 26 -17.70 -9.45 -7.98
N SER A 27 -17.11 -8.32 -7.60
CA SER A 27 -16.56 -7.37 -8.55
C SER A 27 -15.38 -7.97 -9.32
N THR A 28 -15.40 -7.78 -10.63
CA THR A 28 -14.30 -8.10 -11.55
C THR A 28 -13.26 -6.98 -11.59
N ASP A 29 -13.51 -5.85 -10.94
CA ASP A 29 -12.62 -4.69 -10.98
C ASP A 29 -11.38 -4.95 -10.12
N GLU A 30 -10.20 -4.74 -10.72
CA GLU A 30 -8.91 -4.84 -10.01
C GLU A 30 -8.75 -3.73 -8.96
N LEU A 31 -9.40 -2.58 -9.18
CA LEU A 31 -9.35 -1.41 -8.30
C LEU A 31 -10.75 -0.93 -7.94
N GLN A 32 -11.10 -0.95 -6.65
CA GLN A 32 -12.38 -0.48 -6.13
C GLN A 32 -12.20 0.78 -5.26
N MET A 33 -13.27 1.55 -5.06
CA MET A 33 -13.27 2.69 -4.15
C MET A 33 -13.09 2.22 -2.70
N LEU A 34 -12.38 3.03 -1.89
CA LEU A 34 -12.28 2.76 -0.45
C LEU A 34 -13.61 2.99 0.26
N SER A 35 -13.92 2.11 1.21
CA SER A 35 -14.93 2.36 2.24
C SER A 35 -14.50 3.47 3.20
N GLU A 36 -15.44 3.95 4.02
CA GLU A 36 -15.17 4.97 5.05
C GLU A 36 -14.08 4.53 6.04
N SER A 37 -14.14 3.27 6.54
CA SER A 37 -13.08 2.73 7.41
C SER A 37 -11.73 2.66 6.70
N GLY A 38 -11.71 2.39 5.39
CA GLY A 38 -10.48 2.42 4.59
C GLY A 38 -9.90 3.83 4.44
N GLN A 39 -10.74 4.85 4.27
CA GLN A 39 -10.30 6.24 4.22
C GLN A 39 -9.73 6.70 5.56
N ARG A 40 -10.46 6.44 6.66
CA ARG A 40 -10.02 6.74 8.03
C ARG A 40 -8.72 6.03 8.40
N LEU A 41 -8.51 4.81 7.92
CA LEU A 41 -7.26 4.08 8.14
C LEU A 41 -6.07 4.83 7.55
N PHE A 42 -6.16 5.31 6.31
CA PHE A 42 -5.08 6.11 5.70
C PHE A 42 -4.86 7.45 6.39
N GLU A 43 -5.93 8.13 6.80
CA GLU A 43 -5.83 9.38 7.59
C GLU A 43 -5.07 9.13 8.90
N SER A 44 -5.39 8.05 9.62
CA SER A 44 -4.72 7.71 10.87
C SER A 44 -3.22 7.39 10.71
N LEU A 45 -2.80 7.00 9.50
CA LEU A 45 -1.42 6.63 9.19
C LEU A 45 -0.63 7.77 8.54
N GLU A 46 -1.25 8.91 8.24
CA GLU A 46 -0.65 9.96 7.42
C GLU A 46 0.71 10.43 7.96
N ASN A 47 0.81 10.70 9.28
CA ASN A 47 2.05 11.16 9.89
C ASN A 47 3.17 10.11 9.82
N ALA A 48 2.86 8.84 10.11
CA ALA A 48 3.83 7.76 10.05
C ALA A 48 4.29 7.48 8.61
N ILE A 49 3.36 7.59 7.64
CA ILE A 49 3.68 7.50 6.21
C ILE A 49 4.62 8.64 5.83
N ARG A 50 4.28 9.89 6.18
CA ARG A 50 5.08 11.08 5.88
C ARG A 50 6.51 10.96 6.42
N GLU A 51 6.66 10.52 7.67
CA GLU A 51 7.97 10.29 8.28
C GLU A 51 8.77 9.22 7.54
N LYS A 52 8.16 8.08 7.23
CA LYS A 52 8.84 6.99 6.52
C LYS A 52 9.16 7.32 5.06
N LEU A 53 8.37 8.16 4.39
CA LEU A 53 8.63 8.55 3.00
C LEU A 53 9.92 9.35 2.84
N GLN A 54 10.42 10.00 3.90
CA GLN A 54 11.70 10.73 3.87
C GLN A 54 12.90 9.85 3.46
N ILE A 55 12.82 8.53 3.67
CA ILE A 55 13.89 7.60 3.24
C ILE A 55 13.87 7.32 1.73
N PHE A 56 12.74 7.58 1.06
CA PHE A 56 12.53 7.33 -0.37
C PHE A 56 12.72 8.60 -1.20
N SER A 57 12.45 9.77 -0.62
CA SER A 57 12.81 11.06 -1.19
C SER A 57 14.33 11.22 -1.13
N LYS A 58 15.01 11.45 -2.27
CA LYS A 58 16.42 11.85 -2.23
C LYS A 58 16.55 13.10 -1.35
N PRO A 59 17.61 13.26 -0.53
CA PRO A 59 17.86 14.52 0.13
C PRO A 59 18.14 15.56 -0.97
N GLN A 60 17.15 16.38 -1.31
CA GLN A 60 17.44 17.62 -2.01
C GLN A 60 18.30 18.45 -1.05
N LYS A 61 19.58 18.60 -1.39
CA LYS A 61 20.48 19.55 -0.75
C LYS A 61 20.01 20.96 -1.11
N HIS A 62 18.92 21.42 -0.51
CA HIS A 62 18.68 22.84 -0.34
C HIS A 62 18.79 23.11 1.15
N HIS A 63 19.99 23.59 1.50
CA HIS A 63 20.17 24.38 2.71
C HIS A 63 19.14 25.51 2.66
N ASP A 64 18.43 25.72 3.76
CA ASP A 64 17.53 26.86 4.02
C ASP A 64 16.03 26.74 3.68
N ASP A 65 15.45 25.55 3.56
CA ASP A 65 14.00 25.45 3.77
C ASP A 65 13.60 24.25 4.64
N LYS A 66 12.65 24.48 5.54
CA LYS A 66 12.19 23.48 6.52
C LYS A 66 11.61 22.25 5.81
N GLY A 67 12.40 21.20 5.65
CA GLY A 67 11.98 19.80 5.52
C GLY A 67 10.65 19.58 4.79
N SER A 68 10.54 20.06 3.55
CA SER A 68 9.33 19.89 2.74
C SER A 68 9.33 18.47 2.15
N VAL A 69 8.62 17.56 2.82
CA VAL A 69 8.10 16.36 2.17
C VAL A 69 7.27 16.83 0.97
N PRO A 70 7.48 16.29 -0.25
CA PRO A 70 6.86 16.81 -1.46
C PRO A 70 5.35 17.03 -1.25
N GLU A 71 4.96 18.30 -1.29
CA GLU A 71 3.58 18.70 -1.17
C GLU A 71 2.85 18.24 -2.44
N ARG A 72 1.87 17.35 -2.24
CA ARG A 72 0.82 17.02 -3.22
C ARG A 72 1.27 16.24 -4.47
N ALA A 73 1.75 15.03 -4.25
CA ALA A 73 1.51 13.96 -5.21
C ALA A 73 -0.01 13.66 -5.30
N PRO A 74 -0.60 13.42 -6.48
CA PRO A 74 -1.97 12.92 -6.55
C PRO A 74 -2.04 11.54 -5.88
N VAL A 75 -2.75 11.50 -4.75
CA VAL A 75 -2.89 10.31 -3.92
C VAL A 75 -4.11 9.52 -4.38
N LEU A 76 -3.93 8.61 -5.32
CA LEU A 76 -5.01 7.67 -5.65
C LEU A 76 -5.11 6.65 -4.52
N LYS A 77 -6.23 6.64 -3.79
CA LYS A 77 -6.53 5.62 -2.77
C LYS A 77 -7.60 4.66 -3.26
N ARG A 78 -7.34 3.36 -3.24
CA ARG A 78 -8.23 2.29 -3.76
C ARG A 78 -8.10 1.02 -2.93
N VAL A 79 -9.07 0.13 -3.04
CA VAL A 79 -8.89 -1.28 -2.72
C VAL A 79 -8.31 -1.95 -3.96
N LEU A 80 -7.20 -2.67 -3.80
CA LEU A 80 -6.58 -3.49 -4.82
C LEU A 80 -6.96 -4.95 -4.59
N LYS A 81 -7.54 -5.58 -5.61
CA LYS A 81 -7.65 -7.04 -5.69
C LYS A 81 -6.31 -7.61 -6.13
N LEU A 82 -5.82 -8.61 -5.41
CA LEU A 82 -4.63 -9.40 -5.75
C LEU A 82 -5.10 -10.83 -6.07
N PRO A 83 -5.39 -11.13 -7.35
CA PRO A 83 -5.76 -12.46 -7.76
C PRO A 83 -4.66 -13.47 -7.43
N GLU A 84 -5.07 -14.72 -7.20
CA GLU A 84 -4.12 -15.81 -7.03
C GLU A 84 -3.13 -15.88 -8.22
N ALA A 85 -1.86 -16.11 -7.91
CA ALA A 85 -0.77 -16.32 -8.88
C ALA A 85 -0.41 -15.14 -9.81
N THR A 86 -1.08 -13.99 -9.70
CA THR A 86 -0.78 -12.81 -10.53
C THR A 86 0.00 -11.76 -9.76
N ASN A 87 1.04 -11.20 -10.41
CA ASN A 87 1.82 -10.10 -9.85
C ASN A 87 1.15 -8.77 -10.12
N PHE A 88 0.85 -8.03 -9.05
CA PHE A 88 0.70 -6.59 -9.13
C PHE A 88 2.08 -5.94 -9.06
N VAL A 89 2.53 -5.32 -10.15
CA VAL A 89 3.84 -4.66 -10.24
C VAL A 89 3.66 -3.15 -10.06
N VAL A 90 4.42 -2.53 -9.15
CA VAL A 90 4.44 -1.07 -8.97
C VAL A 90 5.21 -0.45 -10.14
N ARG A 91 4.51 0.01 -11.17
CA ARG A 91 5.11 0.61 -12.37
C ARG A 91 4.91 2.11 -12.46
N THR A 92 3.68 2.55 -12.19
CA THR A 92 3.22 3.91 -12.49
C THR A 92 3.36 4.87 -11.32
N ALA A 93 3.79 4.40 -10.14
CA ALA A 93 4.00 5.20 -8.95
C ALA A 93 5.46 5.09 -8.50
N ASP A 94 5.95 6.08 -7.76
CA ASP A 94 7.26 5.98 -7.11
C ASP A 94 7.20 5.01 -5.94
N VAL A 95 6.10 5.09 -5.18
CA VAL A 95 5.77 4.14 -4.12
C VAL A 95 4.28 3.84 -4.09
N VAL A 96 3.94 2.64 -3.64
CA VAL A 96 2.58 2.25 -3.24
C VAL A 96 2.61 1.92 -1.75
N ILE A 97 1.78 2.61 -0.97
CA ILE A 97 1.54 2.24 0.42
C ILE A 97 0.39 1.26 0.40
N ALA A 98 0.62 0.04 0.86
CA ALA A 98 -0.35 -1.02 0.85
C ALA A 98 -0.60 -1.53 2.27
N ILE A 99 -1.86 -1.79 2.60
CA ILE A 99 -2.30 -2.28 3.90
C ILE A 99 -3.14 -3.54 3.64
N PRO A 100 -2.73 -4.71 4.14
CA PRO A 100 -3.41 -5.96 3.83
C PRO A 100 -4.76 -5.95 4.54
N LEU A 101 -5.83 -6.30 3.81
CA LEU A 101 -7.12 -6.53 4.43
C LEU A 101 -7.13 -7.96 4.99
N PRO A 102 -7.59 -8.15 6.24
CA PRO A 102 -7.71 -9.50 6.79
C PRO A 102 -8.70 -10.33 5.96
N PRO A 103 -8.63 -11.68 6.05
CA PRO A 103 -9.55 -12.56 5.35
C PRO A 103 -10.99 -12.13 5.57
N LEU A 104 -11.76 -12.20 4.49
CA LEU A 104 -13.18 -11.90 4.53
C LEU A 104 -13.90 -12.90 5.43
N PRO A 105 -14.99 -12.49 6.10
CA PRO A 105 -15.82 -13.40 6.88
C PRO A 105 -16.27 -14.58 6.01
N GLY A 106 -15.99 -15.81 6.45
CA GLY A 106 -16.31 -17.04 5.71
C GLY A 106 -15.19 -17.59 4.82
N SER A 107 -14.07 -16.88 4.68
CA SER A 107 -12.86 -17.45 4.06
C SER A 107 -12.12 -18.34 5.07
N GLU A 108 -12.06 -19.65 4.80
CA GLU A 108 -11.25 -20.59 5.59
C GLU A 108 -9.74 -20.42 5.34
N ARG A 109 -9.36 -19.71 4.27
CA ARG A 109 -7.96 -19.50 3.89
C ARG A 109 -7.42 -18.20 4.44
N LYS A 110 -6.24 -18.27 5.03
CA LYS A 110 -5.44 -17.10 5.41
C LYS A 110 -4.87 -16.49 4.12
N PRO A 111 -5.18 -15.22 3.78
CA PRO A 111 -4.56 -14.55 2.67
C PRO A 111 -3.06 -14.45 2.97
N GLU A 112 -2.26 -15.04 2.09
CA GLU A 112 -0.81 -14.92 2.14
C GLU A 112 -0.37 -14.08 0.95
N ILE A 113 -0.05 -12.82 1.24
CA ILE A 113 0.52 -11.90 0.26
C ILE A 113 2.04 -11.94 0.41
N LYS A 114 2.74 -12.17 -0.70
CA LYS A 114 4.20 -12.05 -0.78
C LYS A 114 4.58 -10.80 -1.55
N ILE A 115 5.69 -10.21 -1.12
CA ILE A 115 6.31 -9.05 -1.74
C ILE A 115 7.54 -9.57 -2.49
N PHE A 116 7.74 -9.15 -3.73
CA PHE A 116 8.88 -9.60 -4.54
C PHE A 116 9.75 -8.40 -4.90
N ALA A 117 11.04 -8.54 -4.63
CA ALA A 117 12.04 -7.62 -5.17
C ALA A 117 12.09 -7.72 -6.71
N PRO A 118 12.64 -6.72 -7.41
CA PRO A 118 12.85 -6.79 -8.86
C PRO A 118 13.65 -8.02 -9.32
N SER A 119 14.53 -8.53 -8.45
CA SER A 119 15.29 -9.78 -8.66
C SER A 119 14.45 -11.06 -8.56
N GLY A 120 13.18 -10.97 -8.18
CA GLY A 120 12.28 -12.11 -7.97
C GLY A 120 12.37 -12.73 -6.57
N ILE A 121 13.21 -12.20 -5.68
CA ILE A 121 13.33 -12.72 -4.31
C ILE A 121 12.04 -12.42 -3.52
N PRO A 122 11.38 -13.43 -2.92
CA PRO A 122 10.16 -13.24 -2.14
C PRO A 122 10.45 -12.81 -0.69
N TYR A 123 9.59 -11.96 -0.16
CA TYR A 123 9.53 -11.52 1.23
C TYR A 123 8.12 -11.71 1.77
N GLY A 124 8.01 -12.12 3.03
CA GLY A 124 6.73 -12.24 3.72
C GLY A 124 6.18 -10.88 4.11
N TRP A 125 4.85 -10.75 4.11
CA TRP A 125 4.19 -9.57 4.65
C TRP A 125 4.19 -9.60 6.20
N PRO A 126 4.79 -8.61 6.89
CA PRO A 126 4.79 -8.60 8.36
C PRO A 126 3.38 -8.47 8.93
N ALA A 127 3.06 -9.25 9.96
CA ALA A 127 1.76 -9.18 10.61
C ALA A 127 1.45 -7.76 11.13
N ALA A 128 0.20 -7.32 10.93
CA ALA A 128 -0.28 -6.00 11.37
C ALA A 128 0.64 -4.84 10.93
N ALA A 129 1.07 -4.83 9.68
CA ALA A 129 1.90 -3.76 9.12
C ALA A 129 1.34 -3.24 7.79
N ALA A 130 1.42 -1.93 7.61
CA ALA A 130 1.39 -1.30 6.30
C ALA A 130 2.79 -1.35 5.67
N LEU A 131 2.85 -1.47 4.35
CA LEU A 131 4.10 -1.51 3.61
C LEU A 131 4.20 -0.36 2.62
N ILE A 132 5.37 0.24 2.54
CA ILE A 132 5.74 1.21 1.51
C ILE A 132 6.58 0.47 0.48
N ILE A 133 6.01 0.26 -0.70
CA ILE A 133 6.53 -0.61 -1.75
C ILE A 133 7.05 0.29 -2.88
N PRO A 134 8.35 0.32 -3.15
CA PRO A 134 8.91 1.19 -4.19
C PRO A 134 8.67 0.64 -5.60
N ARG A 135 8.82 1.52 -6.58
CA ARG A 135 8.74 1.19 -8.01
C ARG A 135 9.61 -0.02 -8.37
N GLY A 136 9.08 -0.89 -9.23
CA GLY A 136 9.73 -2.11 -9.70
C GLY A 136 9.50 -3.33 -8.81
N TRP A 137 9.02 -3.14 -7.57
CA TRP A 137 8.62 -4.26 -6.70
C TRP A 137 7.22 -4.74 -7.05
N SER A 138 6.88 -5.95 -6.61
CA SER A 138 5.55 -6.53 -6.87
C SER A 138 4.94 -7.22 -5.66
N LEU A 139 3.62 -7.30 -5.67
CA LEU A 139 2.79 -8.03 -4.71
C LEU A 139 2.11 -9.19 -5.42
N ARG A 140 2.01 -10.33 -4.75
CA ARG A 140 1.26 -11.49 -5.24
C ARG A 140 0.54 -12.17 -4.10
N SER A 141 -0.71 -12.54 -4.32
CA SER A 141 -1.39 -13.49 -3.44
C SER A 141 -1.01 -14.92 -3.82
N ILE A 142 -0.61 -15.73 -2.84
CA ILE A 142 -0.16 -17.11 -3.06
C ILE A 142 -1.10 -18.16 -2.47
N ALA A 143 -2.20 -17.74 -1.84
CA ALA A 143 -3.15 -18.63 -1.18
C ALA A 143 -4.60 -18.16 -1.38
N GLY A 144 -5.03 -18.03 -2.64
CA GLY A 144 -6.34 -17.50 -3.05
C GLY A 144 -6.34 -15.99 -3.29
N ASP A 145 -7.48 -15.41 -3.68
CA ASP A 145 -7.60 -13.96 -3.88
C ASP A 145 -7.42 -13.21 -2.54
N SER A 146 -6.60 -12.15 -2.57
CA SER A 146 -6.40 -11.24 -1.44
C SER A 146 -6.78 -9.82 -1.81
N TYR A 147 -6.97 -8.97 -0.80
CA TYR A 147 -7.25 -7.56 -1.01
C TYR A 147 -6.36 -6.69 -0.14
N ALA A 148 -6.00 -5.52 -0.64
CA ALA A 148 -5.24 -4.53 0.10
C ALA A 148 -5.79 -3.14 -0.15
N ASN A 149 -5.87 -2.32 0.90
CA ASN A 149 -6.03 -0.89 0.71
C ASN A 149 -4.70 -0.32 0.22
N VAL A 150 -4.71 0.34 -0.91
CA VAL A 150 -3.52 0.91 -1.55
C VAL A 150 -3.63 2.41 -1.73
N MET A 151 -2.49 3.07 -1.60
CA MET A 151 -2.32 4.49 -1.82
C MET A 151 -1.11 4.69 -2.73
N PHE A 152 -1.36 5.17 -3.95
CA PHE A 152 -0.34 5.43 -4.94
C PHE A 152 0.25 6.83 -4.71
N MET A 153 1.58 6.93 -4.68
CA MET A 153 2.27 8.21 -4.55
C MET A 153 3.34 8.38 -5.62
N ARG A 154 3.42 9.61 -6.14
CA ARG A 154 4.44 10.05 -7.10
C ARG A 154 5.21 11.22 -6.53
N PHE A 155 6.52 11.15 -6.47
CA PHE A 155 7.35 12.30 -6.16
C PHE A 155 7.59 13.02 -7.49
N GLY A 156 7.26 14.32 -7.56
CA GLY A 156 7.26 15.05 -8.81
C GLY A 156 8.57 14.91 -9.60
N GLU A 157 8.43 14.66 -10.90
CA GLU A 157 8.87 15.62 -11.91
C GLU A 157 7.61 16.07 -12.67
N ASP A 158 7.60 17.34 -13.07
CA ASP A 158 6.60 17.94 -13.92
C ASP A 158 6.26 17.03 -15.12
N ILE A 159 4.97 16.86 -15.40
CA ILE A 159 4.54 16.42 -16.72
C ILE A 159 4.55 17.68 -17.57
N ASP A 160 5.71 18.02 -18.13
CA ASP A 160 5.82 18.86 -19.30
C ASP A 160 7.03 18.41 -20.13
N SER A 161 6.76 17.69 -21.22
CA SER A 161 7.54 17.61 -22.47
C SER A 161 6.74 16.86 -23.52
#